data_AF-X6PEI8-F1
#
_entry.id   AF-X6PEI8-F1
#
_cell.length_a   1.000
_cell.length_b   1.000
_cell.length_c   1.000
_cell.angle_alpha   90.00
_cell.angle_beta   90.00
_cell.angle_gamma   90.00
#
_symmetry.space_group_name_H-M   'P 1'
#
loop_
_entity.id
_entity.type
_entity.pdbx_description
1 polymer ?
#
loop_
_entity_poly.entity_id
_entity_poly.type
_entity_poly.pdbx_seq_one_letter_code
_entity_poly.pdbx_strand_id
1 'polypeptide(L)'
;MQEVISYIHKLSIAVFVDVMFLVVLCQQEQAKQKGRNEELRQKSDFCGKLGNFVYDVTNAIINVADLFTDLYILVEFYLRGRYVFFGISLMILVLAQLAYCFAFVVEFCGHKSGGKQVMYFFLILPFAWAASFIFYFTSDHNSRLSRIMERLGFRVFPAPLVDSHAPKLKQFVK
;
A
#
# COMPACT_ATOMS: atom_id res chain seq x y z
N MET A 1 -17.05 19.91 26.75
CA MET A 1 -16.20 19.73 25.54
C MET A 1 -15.09 18.69 25.76
N GLN A 2 -14.34 18.72 26.86
CA GLN A 2 -13.29 17.72 27.17
C GLN A 2 -13.81 16.26 27.28
N GLU A 3 -15.00 16.03 27.84
CA GLU A 3 -15.64 14.71 27.93
C GLU A 3 -15.88 14.05 26.56
N VAL A 4 -16.33 14.83 25.56
CA VAL A 4 -16.61 14.34 24.21
C VAL A 4 -15.32 13.95 23.49
N ILE A 5 -14.25 14.73 23.70
CA ILE A 5 -12.92 14.42 23.16
C ILE A 5 -12.39 13.13 23.79
N SER A 6 -12.60 12.92 25.10
CA SER A 6 -12.22 11.68 25.77
C SER A 6 -12.95 10.45 25.22
N TYR A 7 -14.25 10.58 24.92
CA TYR A 7 -15.05 9.50 24.33
C TYR A 7 -14.61 9.14 22.91
N ILE A 8 -14.39 10.14 22.05
CA ILE A 8 -13.92 9.94 20.68
C ILE A 8 -12.53 9.27 20.70
N HIS A 9 -11.67 9.67 21.64
CA HIS A 9 -10.34 9.09 21.82
C HIS A 9 -10.40 7.61 22.23
N LYS A 10 -11.22 7.27 23.23
CA LYS A 10 -11.42 5.88 23.67
C LYS A 10 -11.98 5.00 22.55
N LEU A 11 -12.95 5.51 21.80
CA LEU A 11 -13.55 4.78 20.69
C LEU A 11 -12.55 4.57 19.54
N SER A 12 -11.77 5.59 19.20
CA SER A 12 -10.74 5.50 18.15
C SER A 12 -9.65 4.50 18.52
N ILE A 13 -9.20 4.50 19.78
CA ILE A 13 -8.21 3.52 20.28
C ILE A 13 -8.79 2.11 20.24
N ALA A 14 -10.02 1.91 20.71
CA ALA A 14 -10.64 0.58 20.73
C ALA A 14 -10.77 0.00 19.33
N VAL A 15 -11.28 0.78 18.38
CA VAL A 15 -11.39 0.36 16.97
C VAL A 15 -10.01 0.07 16.37
N PHE A 16 -9.02 0.90 16.68
CA PHE A 16 -7.66 0.69 16.18
C PHE A 16 -7.03 -0.59 16.72
N VAL A 17 -7.15 -0.85 18.03
CA VAL A 17 -6.62 -2.05 18.68
C VAL A 17 -7.30 -3.31 18.14
N ASP A 18 -8.63 -3.30 17.95
CA ASP A 18 -9.36 -4.42 17.37
C ASP A 18 -8.91 -4.71 15.94
N VAL A 19 -8.75 -3.67 15.11
CA VAL A 19 -8.26 -3.81 13.72
C VAL A 19 -6.82 -4.34 13.70
N MET A 20 -5.92 -3.78 14.52
CA MET A 20 -4.55 -4.27 14.62
C MET A 20 -4.50 -5.72 15.09
N PHE A 21 -5.29 -6.09 16.10
CA PHE A 21 -5.31 -7.46 16.62
C PHE A 21 -5.82 -8.45 15.56
N LEU A 22 -6.84 -8.06 14.78
CA LEU A 22 -7.34 -8.86 13.66
C LEU A 22 -6.26 -9.05 12.59
N VAL A 23 -5.50 -7.99 12.28
CA VAL A 23 -4.39 -8.03 11.32
C VAL A 23 -3.26 -8.93 11.82
N VAL A 24 -2.85 -8.82 13.09
CA VAL A 24 -1.79 -9.67 13.68
C VAL A 24 -2.22 -11.13 13.71
N LEU A 25 -3.47 -11.42 14.10
CA LEU A 25 -4.00 -12.79 14.06
C LEU A 25 -4.01 -13.34 12.63
N CYS A 26 -4.38 -12.52 11.65
CA CYS A 26 -4.35 -12.91 10.25
C CYS A 26 -2.91 -13.24 9.79
N GLN A 27 -1.93 -12.40 10.11
CA GLN A 27 -0.51 -12.62 9.80
C GLN A 27 0.05 -13.91 10.45
N GLN A 28 -0.31 -14.17 11.71
CA GLN A 28 0.07 -15.38 12.45
C GLN A 28 -0.45 -16.66 11.79
N GLU A 29 -1.71 -16.68 11.36
CA GLU A 29 -2.26 -17.84 10.65
C GLU A 29 -1.57 -18.10 9.31
N GLN A 30 -1.16 -17.04 8.61
CA GLN A 30 -0.48 -17.16 7.31
C GLN A 30 0.97 -17.65 7.46
N ALA A 31 1.70 -17.21 8.50
CA ALA A 31 3.01 -17.76 8.83
C ALA A 31 2.94 -19.28 9.13
N LYS A 32 1.81 -19.73 9.68
CA LYS A 32 1.54 -21.15 9.96
C LYS A 32 1.15 -21.96 8.71
N GLN A 33 0.65 -21.30 7.65
CA GLN A 33 0.34 -21.94 6.37
C GLN A 33 1.54 -21.98 5.40
N LYS A 34 2.45 -21.00 5.47
CA LYS A 34 3.65 -20.93 4.61
C LYS A 34 4.60 -22.14 4.79
N GLY A 35 4.51 -22.87 5.91
CA GLY A 35 5.28 -24.09 6.15
C GLY A 35 4.65 -25.41 5.68
N ARG A 36 3.43 -25.40 5.09
CA ARG A 36 2.67 -26.64 4.85
C ARG A 36 2.32 -26.96 3.39
N ASN A 37 2.69 -26.12 2.41
CA ASN A 37 2.14 -26.18 1.05
C ASN A 37 3.19 -26.23 -0.07
N GLU A 38 3.98 -27.30 -0.14
CA GLU A 38 4.66 -27.72 -1.39
C GLU A 38 3.95 -28.89 -2.10
N GLU A 39 2.93 -29.53 -1.51
CA GLU A 39 2.45 -30.85 -1.97
C GLU A 39 1.10 -30.90 -2.73
N LEU A 40 0.27 -29.85 -2.76
CA LEU A 40 -1.07 -29.92 -3.37
C LEU A 40 -1.30 -28.87 -4.49
N ARG A 41 -0.68 -29.13 -5.64
CA ARG A 41 -0.47 -28.17 -6.75
C ARG A 41 -1.58 -28.09 -7.82
N GLN A 42 -2.80 -28.59 -7.57
CA GLN A 42 -3.83 -28.64 -8.63
C GLN A 42 -5.25 -28.22 -8.19
N LYS A 43 -5.54 -28.18 -6.89
CA LYS A 43 -6.73 -27.50 -6.32
C LYS A 43 -6.42 -26.04 -5.93
N SER A 44 -5.22 -25.58 -6.30
CA SER A 44 -4.53 -24.37 -5.86
C SER A 44 -4.90 -23.09 -6.62
N ASP A 45 -5.58 -23.18 -7.77
CA ASP A 45 -5.84 -21.98 -8.59
C ASP A 45 -6.91 -21.07 -7.98
N PHE A 46 -7.85 -21.62 -7.22
CA PHE A 46 -8.87 -20.83 -6.53
C PHE A 46 -8.39 -20.38 -5.15
N CYS A 47 -7.70 -21.26 -4.40
CA CYS A 47 -7.16 -20.93 -3.08
C CYS A 47 -6.01 -19.92 -3.17
N GLY A 48 -5.15 -20.03 -4.20
CA GLY A 48 -4.06 -19.08 -4.44
C GLY A 48 -4.56 -17.68 -4.82
N LYS A 49 -5.63 -17.59 -5.63
CA LYS A 49 -6.27 -16.29 -5.96
C LYS A 49 -6.89 -15.65 -4.73
N LEU A 50 -7.58 -16.42 -3.89
CA LEU A 50 -8.17 -15.90 -2.66
C LEU A 50 -7.09 -15.47 -1.65
N GLY A 51 -6.02 -16.25 -1.50
CA GLY A 51 -4.89 -15.92 -0.64
C GLY A 51 -4.18 -14.62 -1.05
N ASN A 52 -3.90 -14.44 -2.33
CA ASN A 52 -3.31 -13.19 -2.84
C ASN A 52 -4.25 -12.00 -2.62
N PHE A 53 -5.54 -12.15 -2.88
CA PHE A 53 -6.51 -11.08 -2.64
C PHE A 53 -6.58 -10.67 -1.17
N VAL A 54 -6.65 -11.64 -0.24
CA VAL A 54 -6.67 -11.35 1.20
C VAL A 54 -5.37 -10.70 1.63
N TYR A 55 -4.22 -11.15 1.11
CA TYR A 55 -2.92 -10.55 1.38
C TYR A 55 -2.86 -9.09 0.95
N ASP A 56 -3.30 -8.79 -0.27
CA ASP A 56 -3.27 -7.42 -0.79
C ASP A 56 -4.22 -6.50 -0.02
N VAL A 57 -5.44 -6.97 0.30
CA VAL A 57 -6.41 -6.22 1.11
C VAL A 57 -5.84 -5.97 2.51
N THR A 58 -5.20 -6.95 3.12
CA THR A 58 -4.59 -6.82 4.45
C THR A 58 -3.46 -5.80 4.42
N ASN A 59 -2.60 -5.86 3.40
CA ASN A 59 -1.51 -4.90 3.22
C ASN A 59 -2.03 -3.48 2.99
N ALA A 60 -3.13 -3.31 2.24
CA ALA A 60 -3.79 -2.04 2.08
C ALA A 60 -4.35 -1.51 3.42
N ILE A 61 -5.00 -2.37 4.21
CA ILE A 61 -5.52 -2.01 5.54
C ILE A 61 -4.39 -1.61 6.49
N ILE A 62 -3.28 -2.35 6.52
CA ILE A 62 -2.10 -2.02 7.34
C ILE A 62 -1.57 -0.64 6.99
N ASN A 63 -1.33 -0.38 5.70
CA ASN A 63 -0.81 0.92 5.26
C ASN A 63 -1.75 2.08 5.63
N VAL A 64 -3.06 1.87 5.57
CA VAL A 64 -4.05 2.88 5.98
C VAL A 64 -4.06 3.05 7.50
N ALA A 65 -3.99 1.95 8.25
CA ALA A 65 -3.96 1.97 9.70
C ALA A 65 -2.73 2.74 10.21
N ASP A 66 -1.54 2.45 9.69
CA ASP A 66 -0.29 3.13 10.05
C ASP A 66 -0.39 4.64 9.81
N LEU A 67 -0.94 5.06 8.66
CA LEU A 67 -1.17 6.47 8.36
C LEU A 67 -2.07 7.15 9.42
N PHE A 68 -3.15 6.48 9.83
CA PHE A 68 -4.04 7.01 10.86
C PHE A 68 -3.36 7.06 12.23
N THR A 69 -2.55 6.07 12.58
CA THR A 69 -1.76 6.07 13.82
C THR A 69 -0.79 7.24 13.85
N ASP A 70 -0.08 7.50 12.76
CA ASP A 70 0.87 8.60 12.65
C ASP A 70 0.16 9.95 12.79
N LEU A 71 -0.98 10.15 12.11
CA LEU A 71 -1.81 11.35 12.25
C LEU A 71 -2.34 11.53 13.67
N TYR A 72 -2.75 10.44 14.30
CA TYR A 72 -3.25 10.46 15.67
C TYR A 72 -2.18 10.88 16.67
N ILE A 73 -1.00 10.25 16.61
CA ILE A 73 0.15 10.59 17.46
C ILE A 73 0.57 12.05 17.23
N LEU A 74 0.54 12.51 15.98
CA LEU A 74 0.84 13.88 15.60
C LEU A 74 -0.13 14.88 16.25
N VAL A 75 -1.44 14.64 16.16
CA VAL A 75 -2.46 15.46 16.82
C VAL A 75 -2.29 15.45 18.33
N GLU A 76 -1.98 14.31 18.93
CA GLU A 76 -1.77 14.19 20.37
C GLU A 76 -0.57 15.03 20.84
N PHE A 77 0.55 15.01 20.12
CA PHE A 77 1.71 15.85 20.46
C PHE A 77 1.42 17.34 20.31
N TYR A 78 0.63 17.72 19.30
CA TYR A 78 0.19 19.09 19.11
C TYR A 78 -0.68 19.57 20.30
N LEU A 79 -1.70 18.78 20.68
CA LEU A 79 -2.60 19.12 21.78
C LEU A 79 -1.89 19.15 23.14
N ARG A 80 -0.87 18.32 23.35
CA ARG A 80 -0.06 18.32 24.58
C ARG A 80 1.05 19.38 24.60
N GLY A 81 1.16 20.24 23.57
CA GLY A 81 2.16 21.32 23.49
C GLY A 81 3.61 20.83 23.31
N ARG A 82 3.80 19.58 22.86
CA ARG A 82 5.14 18.97 22.70
C ARG A 82 5.65 19.18 21.27
N TYR A 83 6.00 20.41 20.93
CA TYR A 83 6.31 20.81 19.54
C TYR A 83 7.52 20.11 18.91
N VAL A 84 8.53 19.72 19.69
CA VAL A 84 9.71 19.00 19.16
C VAL A 84 9.31 17.62 18.63
N PHE A 85 8.54 16.87 19.43
CA PHE A 85 8.03 15.55 19.02
C PHE A 85 7.04 15.67 17.87
N PHE A 86 6.16 16.67 17.90
CA PHE A 86 5.29 17.00 16.77
C PHE A 86 6.09 17.23 15.48
N GLY A 87 7.15 18.03 15.53
CA GLY A 87 8.00 18.31 14.38
C GLY A 87 8.65 17.04 13.81
N ILE A 88 9.18 16.17 14.66
CA ILE A 88 9.78 14.91 14.23
C ILE A 88 8.74 13.99 13.58
N SER A 89 7.57 13.80 14.21
CA SER A 89 6.48 13.00 13.64
C SER A 89 5.96 13.57 12.32
N LEU A 90 5.84 14.90 12.22
CA LEU A 90 5.44 15.57 10.98
C LEU A 90 6.46 15.33 9.86
N MET A 91 7.76 15.40 10.17
CA MET A 91 8.82 15.14 9.19
C MET A 91 8.78 13.71 8.68
N ILE A 92 8.54 12.71 9.54
CA ILE A 92 8.40 11.31 9.13
C ILE A 92 7.19 11.15 8.19
N LEU A 93 6.04 11.73 8.56
CA LEU A 93 4.83 11.68 7.75
C LEU A 93 5.03 12.33 6.37
N VAL A 94 5.65 13.50 6.32
CA VAL A 94 5.98 14.21 5.07
C VAL A 94 6.96 13.38 4.24
N LEU A 95 8.00 12.82 4.85
CA LEU A 95 8.99 12.02 4.14
C LEU A 95 8.36 10.75 3.53
N ALA A 96 7.46 10.09 4.25
CA ALA A 96 6.69 8.96 3.74
C ALA A 96 5.84 9.36 2.53
N GLN A 97 5.12 10.48 2.61
CA GLN A 97 4.32 10.99 1.48
C GLN A 97 5.18 11.34 0.26
N LEU A 98 6.35 11.97 0.47
CA LEU A 98 7.29 12.27 -0.61
C LEU A 98 7.82 11.00 -1.27
N ALA A 99 8.12 9.95 -0.49
CA ALA A 99 8.56 8.66 -1.00
C ALA A 99 7.48 8.01 -1.90
N TYR A 100 6.22 8.01 -1.45
CA TYR A 100 5.10 7.50 -2.26
C TYR A 100 4.87 8.32 -3.53
N CYS A 101 4.93 9.65 -3.45
CA CYS A 101 4.81 10.52 -4.63
C CYS A 101 5.96 10.26 -5.61
N PHE A 102 7.18 10.07 -5.12
CA PHE A 102 8.33 9.78 -5.95
C PHE A 102 8.19 8.42 -6.64
N ALA A 103 7.80 7.38 -5.90
CA ALA A 103 7.54 6.06 -6.46
C ALA A 103 6.46 6.12 -7.57
N PHE A 104 5.35 6.81 -7.30
CA PHE A 104 4.28 7.02 -8.28
C PHE A 104 4.79 7.73 -9.55
N VAL A 105 5.55 8.80 -9.37
CA VAL A 105 6.05 9.60 -10.49
C VAL A 105 7.07 8.82 -11.31
N VAL A 106 7.97 8.08 -10.68
CA VAL A 106 8.95 7.23 -11.39
C VAL A 106 8.23 6.15 -12.20
N GLU A 107 7.24 5.48 -11.61
CA GLU A 107 6.51 4.39 -12.27
C GLU A 107 5.65 4.90 -13.44
N PHE A 108 4.84 5.94 -13.22
CA PHE A 108 3.81 6.35 -14.19
C PHE A 108 4.23 7.50 -15.12
N CYS A 109 5.24 8.30 -14.73
CA CYS A 109 5.64 9.52 -15.45
C CYS A 109 7.06 9.47 -16.02
N GLY A 110 7.80 8.35 -15.89
CA GLY A 110 9.19 8.24 -16.34
C GLY A 110 9.44 8.58 -17.82
N HIS A 111 8.41 8.54 -18.69
CA HIS A 111 8.54 8.86 -20.11
C HIS A 111 8.35 10.35 -20.46
N LYS A 112 7.80 11.17 -19.55
CA LYS A 112 7.39 12.56 -19.84
C LYS A 112 8.52 13.56 -19.56
N SER A 113 8.43 14.75 -20.15
CA SER A 113 9.39 15.84 -19.88
C SER A 113 9.37 16.27 -18.41
N GLY A 114 10.53 16.57 -17.84
CA GLY A 114 10.69 16.84 -16.40
C GLY A 114 9.75 17.92 -15.83
N GLY A 115 9.41 18.95 -16.62
CA GLY A 115 8.45 19.97 -16.19
C GLY A 115 7.03 19.41 -15.93
N LYS A 116 6.56 18.47 -16.76
CA LYS A 116 5.26 17.80 -16.53
C LYS A 116 5.33 16.85 -15.34
N GLN A 117 6.47 16.20 -15.14
CA GLN A 117 6.72 15.31 -14.01
C GLN A 117 6.54 16.03 -12.67
N VAL A 118 7.13 17.24 -12.55
CA VAL A 118 6.97 18.10 -11.37
C VAL A 118 5.51 18.52 -11.17
N MET A 119 4.80 18.87 -12.26
CA MET A 119 3.37 19.21 -12.18
C MET A 119 2.53 18.04 -11.62
N TYR A 120 2.76 16.81 -12.11
CA TYR A 120 2.06 15.63 -11.59
C TYR A 120 2.45 15.31 -10.14
N PHE A 121 3.70 15.54 -9.75
CA PHE A 121 4.15 15.39 -8.36
C PHE A 121 3.34 16.28 -7.41
N PHE A 122 3.19 17.57 -7.73
CA PHE A 122 2.39 18.48 -6.90
C PHE A 122 0.89 18.13 -6.91
N LEU A 123 0.38 17.63 -8.03
CA LEU A 123 -1.03 17.26 -8.17
C LEU A 123 -1.37 15.98 -7.40
N ILE A 124 -0.44 15.01 -7.32
CA ILE A 124 -0.63 13.76 -6.57
C ILE A 124 -0.35 13.92 -5.08
N LEU A 125 0.40 14.94 -4.66
CA LEU A 125 0.79 15.17 -3.27
C LEU A 125 -0.37 15.16 -2.25
N PRO A 126 -1.52 15.85 -2.47
CA PRO A 126 -2.67 15.76 -1.55
C PRO A 126 -3.37 14.38 -1.59
N PHE A 127 -3.10 13.58 -2.62
CA PHE A 127 -3.63 12.24 -2.83
C PHE A 127 -2.57 11.15 -2.58
N ALA A 128 -1.44 11.48 -1.94
CA ALA A 128 -0.35 10.53 -1.71
C ALA A 128 -0.82 9.31 -0.91
N TRP A 129 -1.76 9.49 0.03
CA TRP A 129 -2.37 8.41 0.79
C TRP A 129 -3.17 7.42 -0.09
N ALA A 130 -3.68 7.87 -1.23
CA ALA A 130 -4.37 7.04 -2.20
C ALA A 130 -3.41 6.33 -3.17
N ALA A 131 -2.12 6.68 -3.18
CA ALA A 131 -1.14 6.11 -4.11
C ALA A 131 -1.06 4.57 -3.98
N SER A 132 -1.08 4.02 -2.75
CA SER A 132 -1.07 2.58 -2.52
C SER A 132 -2.28 1.88 -3.13
N PHE A 133 -3.45 2.52 -3.09
CA PHE A 133 -4.65 2.00 -3.77
C PHE A 133 -4.50 2.08 -5.28
N ILE A 134 -3.95 3.18 -5.81
CA ILE A 134 -3.73 3.32 -7.24
C ILE A 134 -2.80 2.21 -7.73
N PHE A 135 -1.67 1.96 -7.04
CA PHE A 135 -0.76 0.86 -7.34
C PHE A 135 -1.46 -0.50 -7.35
N TYR A 136 -2.29 -0.75 -6.33
CA TYR A 136 -3.08 -1.98 -6.25
C TYR A 136 -4.03 -2.13 -7.45
N PHE A 137 -4.80 -1.09 -7.77
CA PHE A 137 -5.75 -1.13 -8.88
C PHE A 137 -5.07 -1.18 -10.26
N THR A 138 -3.85 -0.66 -10.39
CA THR A 138 -3.07 -0.76 -11.62
C THR A 138 -2.44 -2.13 -11.84
N SER A 139 -2.29 -2.93 -10.78
CA SER A 139 -1.81 -4.32 -10.90
C SER A 139 -2.81 -5.20 -11.68
N ASP A 140 -4.11 -4.89 -11.61
CA ASP A 140 -5.14 -5.55 -12.41
C ASP A 140 -5.37 -4.81 -13.75
N HIS A 141 -4.80 -5.37 -14.82
CA HIS A 141 -4.88 -4.80 -16.18
C HIS A 141 -6.33 -4.65 -16.69
N ASN A 142 -7.29 -5.44 -16.19
CA ASN A 142 -8.68 -5.39 -16.67
C ASN A 142 -9.58 -4.44 -15.86
N SER A 143 -9.01 -3.74 -14.86
CA SER A 143 -9.76 -2.84 -14.01
C SER A 143 -10.22 -1.58 -14.76
N ARG A 144 -11.39 -1.04 -14.37
CA ARG A 144 -11.91 0.24 -14.92
C ARG A 144 -10.94 1.40 -14.66
N LEU A 145 -10.15 1.30 -13.58
CA LEU A 145 -9.18 2.30 -13.16
C LEU A 145 -7.99 2.38 -14.12
N SER A 146 -7.50 1.23 -14.61
CA SER A 146 -6.49 1.17 -15.68
C SER A 146 -6.92 2.00 -16.90
N ARG A 147 -8.17 1.84 -17.36
CA ARG A 147 -8.72 2.64 -18.48
C ARG A 147 -8.80 4.14 -18.19
N ILE A 148 -9.07 4.53 -16.96
CA ILE A 148 -9.09 5.94 -16.55
C ILE A 148 -7.67 6.50 -16.55
N MET A 149 -6.70 5.76 -16.02
CA MET A 149 -5.30 6.18 -16.02
C MET A 149 -4.72 6.28 -17.44
N GLU A 150 -5.11 5.37 -18.32
CA GLU A 150 -4.76 5.43 -19.74
C GLU A 150 -5.33 6.70 -20.40
N ARG A 151 -6.57 7.08 -20.09
CA ARG A 151 -7.18 8.35 -20.53
C ARG A 151 -6.48 9.59 -19.98
N LEU A 152 -5.94 9.51 -18.76
CA LEU A 152 -5.13 10.57 -18.15
C LEU A 152 -3.70 10.62 -18.73
N GLY A 153 -3.39 9.72 -19.68
CA GLY A 153 -2.09 9.65 -20.36
C GLY A 153 -0.98 9.11 -19.46
N PHE A 154 -1.33 8.29 -18.46
CA PHE A 154 -0.36 7.47 -17.74
C PHE A 154 -0.23 6.15 -18.50
N ARG A 155 1.00 5.76 -18.86
CA ARG A 155 1.27 4.42 -19.38
C ARG A 155 1.33 3.48 -18.18
N VAL A 156 0.31 2.67 -17.99
CA VAL A 156 0.41 1.49 -17.12
C VAL A 156 1.37 0.55 -17.84
N PHE A 157 2.59 0.38 -17.31
CA PHE A 157 3.52 -0.58 -17.90
C PHE A 157 2.85 -1.95 -17.88
N PRO A 158 2.73 -2.65 -19.02
CA PRO A 158 2.38 -4.06 -18.97
C PRO A 158 3.46 -4.71 -18.12
N ALA A 159 3.07 -5.37 -17.03
CA ALA A 159 3.97 -6.17 -16.20
C ALA A 159 4.92 -6.92 -17.15
N PRO A 160 6.24 -6.90 -16.90
CA PRO A 160 7.19 -7.53 -17.80
C PRO A 160 6.65 -8.90 -18.09
N LEU A 161 6.29 -9.12 -19.36
CA LEU A 161 5.85 -10.41 -19.85
C LEU A 161 6.91 -11.36 -19.32
N VAL A 162 6.56 -12.15 -18.31
CA VAL A 162 7.34 -13.31 -17.94
C VAL A 162 7.21 -14.15 -19.18
N ASP A 163 8.17 -13.97 -20.09
CA ASP A 163 8.25 -14.71 -21.32
C ASP A 163 8.27 -16.16 -20.86
N SER A 164 7.11 -16.82 -20.99
CA SER A 164 6.94 -18.25 -20.76
C SER A 164 7.85 -19.09 -21.69
N HIS A 165 8.62 -18.40 -22.54
CA HIS A 165 9.73 -18.85 -23.34
C HIS A 165 11.09 -18.77 -22.64
N ALA A 166 11.17 -18.86 -21.30
CA ALA A 166 12.44 -19.21 -20.66
C ALA A 166 12.94 -20.54 -21.28
N PRO A 167 14.06 -20.54 -22.03
CA PRO A 167 14.53 -21.72 -22.73
C PRO A 167 14.82 -22.81 -21.71
N LYS A 168 14.40 -24.04 -22.00
CA LYS A 168 14.69 -25.24 -21.21
C LYS A 168 16.20 -25.51 -21.17
N LEU A 169 16.95 -24.72 -20.41
CA LEU A 169 18.39 -24.85 -20.18
C LEU A 169 18.67 -25.90 -19.07
N LYS A 170 17.93 -27.02 -19.11
CA LYS A 170 18.13 -28.20 -18.25
C LYS A 170 18.32 -29.49 -19.06
N GLN A 171 19.09 -29.41 -20.15
CA GLN A 171 19.47 -30.62 -20.90
C GLN A 171 20.98 -30.80 -21.11
N PHE A 172 21.82 -29.95 -20.53
CA PHE A 172 23.27 -30.10 -20.60
C PHE A 172 23.94 -29.96 -19.23
N VAL A 173 23.65 -30.90 -18.34
CA VAL A 173 24.65 -31.40 -17.41
C VAL A 173 24.56 -32.92 -17.52
N LYS A 174 25.53 -33.49 -18.24
CA LYS A 174 25.75 -34.91 -18.44
C LYS A 174 27.01 -35.28 -17.69
#